data_AF-A0A821B1P8-F1
#
_entry.id   AF-A0A821B1P8-F1
#
_cell.length_a   1.000
_cell.length_b   1.000
_cell.length_c   1.000
_cell.angle_alpha   90.00
_cell.angle_beta   90.00
_cell.angle_gamma   90.00
#
_symmetry.space_group_name_H-M   'P 1'
#
loop_
_entity.id
_entity.type
_entity.pdbx_description
1 polymer ?
#
loop_
_entity_poly.entity_id
_entity_poly.type
_entity_poly.pdbx_seq_one_letter_code
_entity_poly.pdbx_strand_id
1 'polypeptide(L)'
;MPKLARQKSHARQLNYRRSIESIKSNDTETFSSEDEKILFHPGGDIDDINFSNGSVLNDISDILTFCKEQINPRFISVLLYMSLRHLGHTWRDVDSFLTSIGGTTIKTCHKWTNILVNKDFDEFTIDERVRSVESCRLDLRRFSVKFTANSSRPYFLGHEREDVVKHRQEFVKYFIEREQHFYTITNDAVPQWRIPTTVPTILLCHDESTYKCGEITAKRWIMPDNAPFYNKGRGRSIMCSDVLVMHTSGPFFSLTEKEYSEALKTYPN
;
A
#
# COMPACT_ATOMS: atom_id res chain seq x y z
N MET A 1 -35.53 6.88 -15.76
CA MET A 1 -34.78 5.93 -16.62
C MET A 1 -33.73 5.19 -15.79
N PRO A 2 -33.50 3.89 -16.00
CA PRO A 2 -33.61 2.93 -14.90
C PRO A 2 -32.38 2.04 -14.64
N LYS A 3 -32.23 1.62 -13.37
CA LYS A 3 -31.92 0.26 -12.84
C LYS A 3 -30.96 -0.70 -13.59
N LEU A 4 -30.02 -0.23 -14.40
CA LEU A 4 -29.10 -1.11 -15.17
C LEU A 4 -27.94 -1.73 -14.37
N ALA A 5 -27.57 -1.18 -13.22
CA ALA A 5 -26.40 -1.66 -12.48
C ALA A 5 -26.66 -2.96 -11.67
N ARG A 6 -27.89 -3.17 -11.19
CA ARG A 6 -28.23 -4.32 -10.32
C ARG A 6 -28.51 -5.60 -11.10
N GLN A 7 -28.90 -5.51 -12.37
CA GLN A 7 -29.10 -6.69 -13.23
C GLN A 7 -27.77 -7.33 -13.67
N LYS A 8 -26.68 -6.56 -13.84
CA LYS A 8 -25.38 -7.10 -14.27
C LYS A 8 -24.72 -7.99 -13.21
N SER A 9 -24.89 -7.72 -11.91
CA SER A 9 -24.33 -8.58 -10.86
C SER A 9 -25.10 -9.89 -10.72
N HIS A 10 -26.42 -9.85 -10.89
CA HIS A 10 -27.27 -11.04 -10.79
C HIS A 10 -27.07 -11.98 -12.00
N ALA A 11 -26.85 -11.43 -13.20
CA ALA A 11 -26.52 -12.22 -14.40
C ALA A 11 -25.14 -12.91 -14.26
N ARG A 12 -24.14 -12.24 -13.68
CA ARG A 12 -22.84 -12.85 -13.37
C ARG A 12 -22.95 -13.99 -12.35
N GLN A 13 -23.76 -13.81 -11.30
CA GLN A 13 -23.97 -14.88 -10.30
C GLN A 13 -24.73 -16.09 -10.86
N LEU A 14 -25.67 -15.88 -11.78
CA LEU A 14 -26.39 -16.97 -12.45
C LEU A 14 -25.49 -17.75 -13.43
N ASN A 15 -24.64 -17.06 -14.19
CA ASN A 15 -23.66 -17.71 -15.06
C ASN A 15 -22.61 -18.50 -14.25
N TYR A 16 -22.22 -18.00 -13.08
CA TYR A 16 -21.34 -18.69 -12.15
C TYR A 16 -21.98 -19.96 -11.53
N ARG A 17 -23.27 -19.91 -11.21
CA ARG A 17 -23.99 -21.12 -10.74
C ARG A 17 -24.12 -22.18 -11.83
N ARG A 18 -24.42 -21.77 -13.08
CA ARG A 18 -24.51 -22.69 -14.22
C ARG A 18 -23.17 -23.34 -14.57
N SER A 19 -22.06 -22.61 -14.46
CA SER A 19 -20.73 -23.20 -14.69
C SER A 19 -20.40 -24.25 -13.62
N ILE A 20 -20.69 -23.97 -12.34
CA ILE A 20 -20.49 -24.93 -11.25
C ILE A 20 -21.37 -26.18 -11.41
N GLU A 21 -22.62 -26.02 -11.84
CA GLU A 21 -23.52 -27.15 -12.09
C GLU A 21 -23.09 -27.99 -13.31
N SER A 22 -22.57 -27.37 -14.37
CA SER A 22 -21.99 -28.09 -15.52
C SER A 22 -20.69 -28.84 -15.19
N ILE A 23 -19.93 -28.36 -14.20
CA ILE A 23 -18.71 -29.03 -13.74
C ILE A 23 -19.06 -30.25 -12.89
N LYS A 24 -20.11 -30.17 -12.05
CA LYS A 24 -20.57 -31.31 -11.24
C LYS A 24 -21.13 -32.47 -12.06
N SER A 25 -21.56 -32.24 -13.31
CA SER A 25 -22.13 -33.29 -14.16
C SER A 25 -21.10 -34.08 -14.98
N ASN A 26 -19.82 -33.67 -15.01
CA ASN A 26 -18.79 -34.31 -15.84
C ASN A 26 -17.74 -35.13 -15.06
N ASP A 27 -17.82 -35.21 -13.73
CA ASP A 27 -16.82 -35.89 -12.91
C ASP A 27 -17.10 -37.40 -12.71
N THR A 28 -17.21 -38.14 -13.81
CA THR A 28 -16.94 -39.58 -13.82
C THR A 28 -16.11 -39.96 -15.04
N GLU A 29 -14.99 -39.26 -15.26
CA GLU A 29 -13.89 -39.82 -16.04
C GLU A 29 -13.07 -40.73 -15.12
N THR A 30 -13.31 -42.04 -15.25
CA THR A 30 -12.41 -43.08 -14.77
C THR A 30 -11.07 -42.92 -15.47
N PHE A 31 -10.07 -42.41 -14.74
CA PHE A 31 -8.68 -42.37 -15.19
C PHE A 31 -8.20 -43.80 -15.48
N SER A 32 -7.93 -44.09 -16.75
CA SER A 32 -7.21 -45.30 -17.17
C SER A 32 -5.79 -45.21 -16.63
N SER A 33 -5.31 -46.28 -16.00
CA SER A 33 -3.97 -46.40 -15.42
C SER A 33 -2.86 -46.56 -16.45
N GLU A 34 -3.04 -46.08 -17.67
CA GLU A 34 -2.00 -46.16 -18.70
C GLU A 34 -1.04 -44.99 -18.54
N ASP A 35 0.21 -45.34 -18.20
CA ASP A 35 1.31 -44.43 -17.91
C ASP A 35 1.58 -43.47 -19.08
N GLU A 36 1.03 -42.25 -19.01
CA GLU A 36 1.59 -41.12 -19.75
C GLU A 36 3.00 -40.83 -19.20
N LYS A 37 4.00 -41.45 -19.82
CA LYS A 37 5.41 -41.18 -19.59
C LYS A 37 5.76 -39.85 -20.24
N ILE A 38 5.96 -38.83 -19.42
CA ILE A 38 6.62 -37.59 -19.83
C ILE A 38 8.09 -37.95 -20.11
N LEU A 39 8.44 -38.12 -21.39
CA LEU A 39 9.79 -38.49 -21.81
C LEU A 39 10.75 -37.30 -21.64
N PHE A 40 11.63 -37.37 -20.65
CA PHE A 40 12.75 -36.46 -20.49
C PHE A 40 13.95 -37.24 -19.93
N HIS A 41 15.15 -37.03 -20.50
CA HIS A 41 16.38 -37.72 -20.09
C HIS A 41 17.32 -36.77 -19.34
N PRO A 42 17.49 -36.90 -18.00
CA PRO A 42 18.59 -36.26 -17.28
C PRO A 42 19.71 -37.26 -17.01
N GLY A 43 20.95 -36.91 -17.41
CA GLY A 43 22.14 -37.71 -17.17
C GLY A 43 22.72 -37.50 -15.76
N GLY A 44 22.12 -38.13 -14.75
CA GLY A 44 22.68 -38.23 -13.40
C GLY A 44 22.01 -39.33 -12.58
N ASP A 45 22.82 -40.22 -11.99
CA ASP A 45 22.39 -41.29 -11.08
C ASP A 45 21.72 -40.71 -9.83
N ILE A 46 20.39 -40.55 -9.87
CA ILE A 46 19.52 -40.24 -8.72
C ILE A 46 18.47 -41.37 -8.60
N ASP A 47 18.83 -42.59 -9.00
CA ASP A 47 17.82 -43.62 -9.32
C ASP A 47 17.21 -44.35 -8.12
N ASP A 48 17.63 -44.11 -6.86
CA ASP A 48 17.08 -44.87 -5.72
C ASP A 48 16.82 -44.04 -4.46
N ILE A 49 15.93 -43.05 -4.54
CA ILE A 49 15.27 -42.54 -3.33
C ILE A 49 14.20 -43.54 -2.90
N ASN A 50 14.54 -44.44 -1.98
CA ASN A 50 13.60 -45.41 -1.43
C ASN A 50 12.65 -44.75 -0.41
N PHE A 51 11.44 -44.40 -0.86
CA PHE A 51 10.37 -43.85 -0.01
C PHE A 51 9.85 -44.82 1.07
N SER A 52 10.34 -46.05 1.13
CA SER A 52 10.01 -46.98 2.21
C SER A 52 10.77 -46.69 3.51
N ASN A 53 11.78 -45.80 3.47
CA ASN A 53 12.51 -45.41 4.67
C ASN A 53 11.71 -44.40 5.51
N GLY A 54 11.06 -44.88 6.56
CA GLY A 54 10.21 -44.08 7.45
C GLY A 54 10.93 -42.89 8.10
N SER A 55 12.24 -42.94 8.32
CA SER A 55 12.99 -41.81 8.91
C SER A 55 13.03 -40.60 7.97
N VAL A 56 13.30 -40.83 6.68
CA VAL A 56 13.37 -39.76 5.67
C VAL A 56 12.00 -39.15 5.43
N LEU A 57 10.94 -39.98 5.44
CA LEU A 57 9.57 -39.48 5.33
C LEU A 57 9.18 -38.59 6.51
N ASN A 58 9.60 -38.94 7.73
CA ASN A 58 9.32 -38.14 8.91
C ASN A 58 10.07 -36.80 8.85
N ASP A 59 11.34 -36.79 8.45
CA ASP A 59 12.12 -35.56 8.31
C ASP A 59 11.49 -34.62 7.26
N ILE A 60 11.06 -35.16 6.11
CA ILE A 60 10.38 -34.37 5.07
C ILE A 60 9.00 -33.88 5.55
N SER A 61 8.27 -34.71 6.29
CA SER A 61 6.97 -34.35 6.87
C SER A 61 7.10 -33.22 7.90
N ASP A 62 8.12 -33.26 8.74
CA ASP A 62 8.41 -32.22 9.73
C ASP A 62 8.81 -30.91 9.06
N ILE A 63 9.65 -30.98 8.01
CA ILE A 63 9.99 -29.81 7.17
C ILE A 63 8.73 -29.25 6.51
N LEU A 64 7.86 -30.09 5.98
CA LEU A 64 6.59 -29.65 5.39
C LEU A 64 5.67 -29.01 6.41
N THR A 65 5.63 -29.54 7.63
CA THR A 65 4.83 -28.99 8.73
C THR A 65 5.37 -27.63 9.15
N PHE A 66 6.68 -27.48 9.27
CA PHE A 66 7.32 -26.19 9.50
C PHE A 66 7.02 -25.20 8.35
N CYS A 67 7.13 -25.63 7.10
CA CYS A 67 6.85 -24.76 5.97
C CYS A 67 5.37 -24.43 5.82
N LYS A 68 4.43 -25.26 6.30
CA LYS A 68 2.98 -24.96 6.32
C LYS A 68 2.66 -23.69 7.13
N GLU A 69 3.47 -23.37 8.14
CA GLU A 69 3.28 -22.16 8.95
C GLU A 69 3.67 -20.87 8.20
N GLN A 70 4.57 -20.99 7.20
CA GLN A 70 5.16 -19.84 6.50
C GLN A 70 4.72 -19.74 5.03
N ILE A 71 4.34 -20.87 4.42
CA ILE A 71 4.11 -21.02 2.97
C ILE A 71 2.86 -21.88 2.76
N ASN A 72 2.09 -21.57 1.70
CA ASN A 72 0.88 -22.31 1.39
C ASN A 72 1.22 -23.80 1.08
N PRO A 73 0.62 -24.78 1.80
CA PRO A 73 0.90 -26.20 1.61
C PRO A 73 0.72 -26.70 0.18
N ARG A 74 -0.19 -26.07 -0.58
CA ARG A 74 -0.44 -26.42 -1.99
C ARG A 74 0.79 -26.15 -2.85
N PHE A 75 1.50 -25.04 -2.60
CA PHE A 75 2.67 -24.67 -3.40
C PHE A 75 3.81 -25.67 -3.23
N ILE A 76 4.07 -26.07 -1.99
CA ILE A 76 5.12 -27.06 -1.69
C ILE A 76 4.73 -28.43 -2.23
N SER A 77 3.46 -28.83 -2.09
CA SER A 77 2.95 -30.07 -2.66
C SER A 77 3.08 -30.12 -4.20
N VAL A 78 2.84 -29.00 -4.88
CA VAL A 78 3.03 -28.87 -6.33
C VAL A 78 4.51 -28.94 -6.71
N LEU A 79 5.41 -28.27 -5.98
CA LEU A 79 6.85 -28.36 -6.25
C LEU A 79 7.39 -29.77 -6.02
N LEU A 80 7.01 -30.43 -4.92
CA LEU A 80 7.39 -31.81 -4.65
C LEU A 80 6.86 -32.75 -5.73
N TYR A 81 5.59 -32.58 -6.13
CA TYR A 81 5.02 -33.30 -7.25
C TYR A 81 5.86 -33.12 -8.53
N MET A 82 6.17 -31.88 -8.92
CA MET A 82 6.95 -31.59 -10.13
C MET A 82 8.35 -32.23 -10.07
N SER A 83 9.04 -32.12 -8.93
CA SER A 83 10.36 -32.71 -8.73
C SER A 83 10.33 -34.23 -8.79
N LEU A 84 9.39 -34.88 -8.10
CA LEU A 84 9.28 -36.34 -8.10
C LEU A 84 8.90 -36.90 -9.47
N ARG A 85 8.03 -36.19 -10.20
CA ARG A 85 7.70 -36.51 -11.59
C ARG A 85 8.89 -36.33 -12.52
N HIS A 86 9.73 -35.32 -12.27
CA HIS A 86 10.97 -35.10 -13.01
C HIS A 86 12.00 -36.22 -12.77
N LEU A 87 12.04 -36.77 -11.55
CA LEU A 87 12.88 -37.92 -11.17
C LEU A 87 12.30 -39.28 -11.63
N GLY A 88 11.22 -39.30 -12.41
CA GLY A 88 10.68 -40.52 -13.00
C GLY A 88 9.78 -41.36 -12.08
N HIS A 89 9.39 -40.87 -10.91
CA HIS A 89 8.51 -41.61 -10.01
C HIS A 89 7.08 -41.77 -10.56
N THR A 90 6.47 -42.93 -10.30
CA THR A 90 5.13 -43.25 -10.79
C THR A 90 4.06 -42.38 -10.13
N TRP A 91 2.89 -42.25 -10.76
CA TRP A 91 1.79 -41.47 -10.19
C TRP A 91 1.34 -42.01 -8.83
N ARG A 92 1.34 -43.33 -8.68
CA ARG A 92 0.91 -44.00 -7.44
C ARG A 92 1.88 -43.72 -6.30
N ASP A 93 3.19 -43.77 -6.58
CA ASP A 93 4.21 -43.53 -5.56
C ASP A 93 4.19 -42.08 -5.10
N VAL A 94 4.03 -41.13 -6.04
CA VAL A 94 3.95 -39.70 -5.73
C VAL A 94 2.68 -39.38 -4.92
N ASP A 95 1.53 -39.97 -5.25
CA ASP A 95 0.29 -39.75 -4.50
C ASP A 95 0.36 -40.34 -3.09
N SER A 96 0.95 -41.54 -2.95
CA SER A 96 1.19 -42.16 -1.65
C SER A 96 2.14 -41.33 -0.79
N PHE A 97 3.23 -40.84 -1.38
CA PHE A 97 4.19 -39.97 -0.71
C PHE A 97 3.58 -38.63 -0.28
N LEU A 98 2.88 -37.93 -1.17
CA LEU A 98 2.23 -36.67 -0.83
C LEU A 98 1.17 -36.87 0.25
N THR A 99 0.45 -37.98 0.23
CA THR A 99 -0.53 -38.30 1.28
C THR A 99 0.13 -38.58 2.62
N SER A 100 1.26 -39.31 2.65
CA SER A 100 1.95 -39.68 3.89
C SER A 100 2.52 -38.47 4.64
N ILE A 101 2.95 -37.43 3.91
CA ILE A 101 3.46 -36.17 4.47
C ILE A 101 2.35 -35.11 4.67
N GLY A 102 1.08 -35.47 4.48
CA GLY A 102 -0.06 -34.57 4.60
C GLY A 102 -0.06 -33.41 3.60
N GLY A 103 0.46 -33.66 2.40
CA GLY A 103 0.39 -32.78 1.22
C GLY A 103 -0.96 -32.88 0.49
N THR A 104 -1.10 -32.16 -0.62
CA THR A 104 -2.32 -32.24 -1.43
C THR A 104 -2.34 -33.44 -2.36
N THR A 105 -3.55 -33.87 -2.75
CA THR A 105 -3.75 -34.97 -3.70
C THR A 105 -3.04 -34.73 -5.03
N ILE A 106 -2.61 -35.82 -5.67
CA ILE A 106 -1.89 -35.72 -6.95
C ILE A 106 -2.72 -35.05 -8.05
N LYS A 107 -4.05 -35.24 -8.05
CA LYS A 107 -4.97 -34.57 -8.99
C LYS A 107 -4.89 -33.06 -8.86
N THR A 108 -4.84 -32.57 -7.62
CA THR A 108 -4.69 -31.15 -7.32
C THR A 108 -3.33 -30.67 -7.79
N CYS A 109 -2.25 -31.37 -7.42
CA CYS A 109 -0.89 -30.99 -7.82
C CYS A 109 -0.71 -30.94 -9.33
N HIS A 110 -1.25 -31.92 -10.05
CA HIS A 110 -1.17 -31.98 -11.50
C HIS A 110 -1.93 -30.83 -12.18
N LYS A 111 -3.17 -30.55 -11.74
CA LYS A 111 -3.94 -29.40 -12.25
C LYS A 111 -3.13 -28.10 -12.10
N TRP A 112 -2.58 -27.85 -10.91
CA TRP A 112 -1.80 -26.64 -10.64
C TRP A 112 -0.46 -26.61 -11.38
N THR A 113 0.16 -27.77 -11.62
CA THR A 113 1.38 -27.86 -12.44
C THR A 113 1.09 -27.44 -13.87
N ASN A 114 -0.02 -27.93 -14.46
CA ASN A 114 -0.40 -27.54 -15.82
C ASN A 114 -0.67 -26.04 -15.93
N ILE A 115 -1.34 -25.44 -14.93
CA ILE A 115 -1.54 -23.98 -14.85
C ILE A 115 -0.20 -23.24 -14.79
N LEU A 116 0.73 -23.70 -13.95
CA LEU A 116 2.04 -23.09 -13.77
C LEU A 116 2.90 -23.16 -15.04
N VAL A 117 2.92 -24.34 -15.69
CA VAL A 117 3.69 -24.60 -16.92
C VAL A 117 3.11 -23.83 -18.10
N ASN A 118 1.78 -23.81 -18.24
CA ASN A 118 1.08 -23.12 -19.32
C ASN A 118 0.98 -21.60 -19.11
N LYS A 119 1.50 -21.08 -17.98
CA LYS A 119 1.50 -19.66 -17.61
C LYS A 119 0.10 -19.04 -17.58
N ASP A 120 -0.94 -19.83 -17.31
CA ASP A 120 -2.31 -19.35 -17.14
C ASP A 120 -2.51 -18.80 -15.72
N PHE A 121 -1.81 -17.71 -15.43
CA PHE A 121 -1.81 -17.10 -14.11
C PHE A 121 -3.13 -16.40 -13.75
N ASP A 122 -4.04 -16.22 -14.73
CA ASP A 122 -5.35 -15.63 -14.50
C ASP A 122 -6.20 -16.54 -13.58
N GLU A 123 -6.15 -17.87 -13.78
CA GLU A 123 -6.80 -18.84 -12.88
C GLU A 123 -6.15 -18.84 -11.48
N PHE A 124 -4.84 -18.58 -11.40
CA PHE A 124 -4.11 -18.47 -10.12
C PHE A 124 -4.52 -17.24 -9.29
N THR A 125 -4.95 -16.16 -9.95
CA THR A 125 -5.42 -14.93 -9.31
C THR A 125 -6.89 -14.93 -8.91
N ILE A 126 -7.68 -15.90 -9.37
CA ILE A 126 -9.11 -16.02 -9.03
C ILE A 126 -9.32 -16.70 -7.66
N ASP A 127 -8.35 -17.48 -7.19
CA ASP A 127 -8.32 -17.95 -5.80
C ASP A 127 -8.18 -16.71 -4.90
N GLU A 128 -9.09 -16.49 -3.94
CA GLU A 128 -9.29 -15.27 -3.13
C GLU A 128 -8.10 -14.88 -2.20
N ARG A 129 -6.88 -15.29 -2.57
CA ARG A 129 -5.65 -15.01 -1.85
C ARG A 129 -5.28 -13.55 -2.03
N VAL A 130 -5.29 -12.85 -0.91
CA VAL A 130 -4.73 -11.50 -0.81
C VAL A 130 -3.24 -11.58 -1.16
N ARG A 131 -2.83 -10.99 -2.29
CA ARG A 131 -1.41 -10.84 -2.63
C ARG A 131 -0.69 -10.09 -1.51
N SER A 132 0.55 -10.50 -1.21
CA SER A 132 1.38 -9.75 -0.28
C SER A 132 1.61 -8.32 -0.79
N VAL A 133 1.77 -7.38 0.15
CA VAL A 133 2.04 -5.97 -0.16
C VAL A 133 3.32 -5.85 -1.02
N GLU A 134 4.30 -6.70 -0.76
CA GLU A 134 5.57 -6.79 -1.48
C GLU A 134 5.38 -7.16 -2.95
N SER A 135 4.53 -8.16 -3.23
CA SER A 135 4.23 -8.58 -4.60
C SER A 135 3.53 -7.45 -5.37
N CYS A 136 2.55 -6.80 -4.73
CA CYS A 136 1.90 -5.62 -5.30
C CYS A 136 2.88 -4.46 -5.58
N ARG A 137 3.87 -4.24 -4.71
CA ARG A 137 4.91 -3.21 -4.93
C ARG A 137 5.83 -3.55 -6.11
N LEU A 138 6.15 -4.83 -6.33
CA LEU A 138 6.94 -5.27 -7.49
C LEU A 138 6.17 -5.02 -8.79
N ASP A 139 4.87 -5.32 -8.81
CA ASP A 139 4.01 -5.05 -9.96
C ASP A 139 3.94 -3.54 -10.26
N LEU A 140 3.78 -2.71 -9.24
CA LEU A 140 3.78 -1.24 -9.40
C LEU A 140 5.11 -0.74 -9.99
N ARG A 141 6.26 -1.30 -9.58
CA ARG A 141 7.55 -0.97 -10.19
C ARG A 141 7.63 -1.43 -11.65
N ARG A 142 7.10 -2.61 -11.99
CA ARG A 142 7.03 -3.10 -13.39
C ARG A 142 6.20 -2.20 -14.27
N PHE A 143 5.13 -1.62 -13.73
CA PHE A 143 4.31 -0.62 -14.43
C PHE A 143 4.95 0.79 -14.47
N SER A 144 6.22 0.92 -14.08
CA SER A 144 6.95 2.20 -14.02
C SER A 144 6.32 3.23 -13.07
N VAL A 145 5.53 2.78 -12.08
CA VAL A 145 4.91 3.62 -11.07
C VAL A 145 5.97 4.01 -10.03
N LYS A 146 6.05 5.29 -9.67
CA LYS A 146 7.02 5.80 -8.68
C LYS A 146 6.34 6.14 -7.37
N PHE A 147 6.92 5.72 -6.24
CA PHE A 147 6.46 6.14 -4.92
C PHE A 147 7.02 7.53 -4.58
N THR A 148 6.26 8.58 -4.88
CA THR A 148 6.70 9.97 -4.72
C THR A 148 5.64 10.85 -4.06
N ALA A 149 6.07 11.99 -3.53
CA ALA A 149 5.17 13.01 -3.00
C ALA A 149 4.58 13.80 -4.17
N ASN A 150 3.25 13.98 -4.21
CA ASN A 150 2.66 14.79 -5.27
C ASN A 150 2.79 16.29 -4.95
N SER A 151 3.53 17.02 -5.77
CA SER A 151 3.65 18.48 -5.73
C SER A 151 2.58 19.21 -6.54
N SER A 152 1.82 18.52 -7.40
CA SER A 152 0.78 19.11 -8.25
C SER A 152 -0.49 19.42 -7.44
N ARG A 153 -0.45 20.42 -6.56
CA ARG A 153 -1.66 20.97 -5.93
C ARG A 153 -2.08 22.25 -6.68
N PRO A 154 -3.39 22.47 -6.92
CA PRO A 154 -3.90 23.65 -7.65
C PRO A 154 -3.35 24.98 -7.14
N TYR A 155 -3.10 25.07 -5.83
CA TYR A 155 -2.63 26.26 -5.16
C TYR A 155 -1.22 26.70 -5.61
N PHE A 156 -0.34 25.77 -6.04
CA PHE A 156 1.03 26.12 -6.43
C PHE A 156 1.11 26.92 -7.74
N LEU A 157 0.19 26.68 -8.68
CA LEU A 157 0.21 27.40 -9.96
C LEU A 157 -0.18 28.87 -9.83
N GLY A 158 -0.96 29.23 -8.79
CA GLY A 158 -1.33 30.62 -8.51
C GLY A 158 -0.19 31.45 -7.92
N HIS A 159 0.76 30.82 -7.20
CA HIS A 159 1.85 31.53 -6.51
C HIS A 159 2.91 32.11 -7.44
N GLU A 160 3.00 31.59 -8.67
CA GLU A 160 4.00 32.01 -9.66
C GLU A 160 3.43 32.98 -10.71
N ARG A 161 2.20 33.46 -10.53
CA ARG A 161 1.67 34.55 -11.37
C ARG A 161 2.48 35.82 -11.15
N GLU A 162 2.75 36.56 -12.22
CA GLU A 162 3.62 37.74 -12.20
C GLU A 162 3.17 38.81 -11.18
N ASP A 163 1.86 39.05 -11.07
CA ASP A 163 1.29 39.99 -10.11
C ASP A 163 1.49 39.54 -8.65
N VAL A 164 1.33 38.24 -8.38
CA VAL A 164 1.55 37.63 -7.06
C VAL A 164 3.03 37.69 -6.69
N VAL A 165 3.92 37.39 -7.63
CA VAL A 165 5.37 37.45 -7.43
C VAL A 165 5.81 38.87 -7.13
N LYS A 166 5.32 39.86 -7.88
CA LYS A 166 5.61 41.28 -7.65
C LYS A 166 5.15 41.72 -6.26
N HIS A 167 3.92 41.39 -5.87
CA HIS A 167 3.41 41.73 -4.55
C HIS A 167 4.21 41.07 -3.42
N ARG A 168 4.62 39.81 -3.59
CA ARG A 168 5.50 39.10 -2.65
C ARG A 168 6.85 39.81 -2.48
N GLN A 169 7.44 40.30 -3.58
CA GLN A 169 8.70 41.07 -3.52
C GLN A 169 8.52 42.39 -2.77
N GLU A 170 7.44 43.12 -3.04
CA GLU A 170 7.11 44.37 -2.33
C GLU A 170 6.88 44.13 -0.83
N PHE A 171 6.15 43.06 -0.48
CA PHE A 171 5.92 42.64 0.90
C PHE A 171 7.23 42.30 1.63
N VAL A 172 8.10 41.48 1.03
CA VAL A 172 9.40 41.15 1.64
C VAL A 172 10.27 42.40 1.81
N LYS A 173 10.29 43.28 0.79
CA LYS A 173 11.02 44.55 0.85
C LYS A 173 10.54 45.42 2.02
N TYR A 174 9.24 45.51 2.25
CA TYR A 174 8.66 46.25 3.38
C TYR A 174 9.23 45.82 4.74
N PHE A 175 9.40 44.51 4.97
CA PHE A 175 9.94 43.97 6.22
C PHE A 175 11.44 44.23 6.36
N ILE A 176 12.21 44.01 5.29
CA ILE A 176 13.68 44.21 5.31
C ILE A 176 14.01 45.68 5.61
N GLU A 177 13.35 46.62 4.94
CA GLU A 177 13.58 48.06 5.15
C GLU A 177 13.20 48.54 6.56
N ARG A 178 12.34 47.79 7.25
CA ARG A 178 11.83 48.11 8.58
C ARG A 178 12.30 47.14 9.65
N GLU A 179 13.31 46.30 9.40
CA GLU A 179 13.77 45.27 10.34
C GLU A 179 14.02 45.84 11.76
N GLN A 180 14.60 47.04 11.84
CA GLN A 180 14.88 47.76 13.10
C GLN A 180 13.64 48.18 13.92
N HIS A 181 12.43 48.08 13.35
CA HIS A 181 11.17 48.38 14.04
C HIS A 181 10.52 47.14 14.65
N PHE A 182 10.96 45.94 14.28
CA PHE A 182 10.33 44.68 14.71
C PHE A 182 11.18 43.94 15.74
N TYR A 183 10.50 43.17 16.59
CA TYR A 183 11.15 42.15 17.39
C TYR A 183 11.51 40.97 16.49
N THR A 184 12.80 40.67 16.37
CA THR A 184 13.30 39.55 15.56
C THR A 184 14.13 38.58 16.40
N ILE A 185 14.36 37.38 15.89
CA ILE A 185 15.17 36.35 16.57
C ILE A 185 16.45 36.15 15.76
N THR A 186 17.59 36.05 16.44
CA THR A 186 18.87 35.77 15.77
C THR A 186 18.95 34.34 15.24
N ASN A 187 19.69 34.15 14.16
CA ASN A 187 19.96 32.82 13.58
C ASN A 187 21.16 32.11 14.22
N ASP A 188 21.54 32.49 15.44
CA ASP A 188 22.67 31.91 16.15
C ASP A 188 22.31 30.51 16.69
N ALA A 189 23.32 29.72 17.08
CA ALA A 189 23.11 28.39 17.68
C ALA A 189 22.21 28.43 18.93
N VAL A 190 22.24 29.57 19.65
CA VAL A 190 21.28 29.90 20.70
C VAL A 190 20.51 31.15 20.26
N PRO A 191 19.24 31.02 19.85
CA PRO A 191 18.48 32.15 19.34
C PRO A 191 18.23 33.19 20.44
N GLN A 192 18.50 34.46 20.12
CA GLN A 192 18.27 35.59 21.01
C GLN A 192 17.30 36.60 20.39
N TRP A 193 16.54 37.31 21.22
CA TRP A 193 15.68 38.38 20.77
C TRP A 193 16.49 39.64 20.43
N ARG A 194 16.27 40.17 19.23
CA ARG A 194 16.65 41.52 18.84
C ARG A 194 15.48 42.45 19.15
N ILE A 195 15.74 43.41 20.03
CA ILE A 195 14.77 44.43 20.42
C ILE A 195 14.89 45.59 19.42
N PRO A 196 13.77 46.12 18.92
CA PRO A 196 13.78 47.25 18.00
C PRO A 196 14.45 48.48 18.63
N THR A 197 15.23 49.20 17.83
CA THR A 197 15.97 50.41 18.27
C THR A 197 15.19 51.70 18.04
N THR A 198 14.10 51.63 17.26
CA THR A 198 13.23 52.76 16.91
C THR A 198 11.81 52.53 17.45
N VAL A 199 10.79 53.17 16.86
CA VAL A 199 9.37 53.01 17.26
C VAL A 199 8.99 51.53 17.16
N PRO A 200 8.76 50.84 18.29
CA PRO A 200 8.57 49.40 18.30
C PRO A 200 7.23 49.05 17.65
N THR A 201 7.26 48.10 16.73
CA THR A 201 6.08 47.54 16.06
C THR A 201 5.99 46.05 16.41
N ILE A 202 4.85 45.64 16.97
CA ILE A 202 4.60 44.25 17.33
C ILE A 202 3.96 43.54 16.14
N LEU A 203 4.53 42.41 15.74
CA LEU A 203 3.97 41.56 14.68
C LEU A 203 3.02 40.53 15.28
N LEU A 204 1.81 40.50 14.72
CA LEU A 204 0.81 39.46 14.94
C LEU A 204 0.80 38.57 13.69
N CYS A 205 1.21 37.32 13.86
CA CYS A 205 1.18 36.32 12.81
C CYS A 205 -0.03 35.41 13.08
N HIS A 206 -0.89 35.23 12.10
CA HIS A 206 -2.05 34.35 12.19
C HIS A 206 -2.00 33.34 11.06
N ASP A 207 -2.34 32.09 11.37
CA ASP A 207 -2.50 31.05 10.36
C ASP A 207 -3.65 30.11 10.69
N GLU A 208 -4.21 29.51 9.65
CA GLU A 208 -5.32 28.56 9.73
C GLU A 208 -4.89 27.19 9.20
N SER A 209 -4.97 26.19 10.06
CA SER A 209 -4.70 24.80 9.72
C SER A 209 -5.96 23.96 9.77
N THR A 210 -6.19 23.17 8.74
CA THR A 210 -7.31 22.22 8.71
C THR A 210 -6.78 20.80 8.85
N TYR A 211 -7.09 20.16 9.98
CA TYR A 211 -6.76 18.76 10.26
C TYR A 211 -7.90 17.86 9.82
N LYS A 212 -7.60 16.77 9.10
CA LYS A 212 -8.64 15.83 8.64
C LYS A 212 -8.44 14.42 9.17
N CYS A 213 -9.53 13.79 9.61
CA CYS A 213 -9.51 12.36 9.94
C CYS A 213 -9.27 11.53 8.66
N GLY A 214 -8.32 10.60 8.71
CA GLY A 214 -7.98 9.75 7.56
C GLY A 214 -7.19 10.47 6.48
N GLU A 215 -6.33 11.42 6.87
CA GLU A 215 -5.41 12.07 5.94
C GLU A 215 -4.55 11.03 5.24
N ILE A 216 -4.65 11.02 3.90
CA ILE A 216 -3.86 10.11 3.08
C ILE A 216 -2.43 10.67 3.07
N THR A 217 -1.45 9.80 3.28
CA THR A 217 -0.03 10.14 3.23
C THR A 217 0.30 10.89 1.94
N ALA A 218 1.13 11.93 2.04
CA ALA A 218 1.51 12.75 0.89
C ALA A 218 2.26 11.94 -0.20
N LYS A 219 2.91 10.84 0.21
CA LYS A 219 3.61 9.90 -0.68
C LYS A 219 2.69 8.78 -1.11
N ARG A 220 2.64 8.53 -2.42
CA ARG A 220 1.92 7.41 -3.01
C ARG A 220 2.58 6.93 -4.30
N TRP A 221 2.14 5.79 -4.79
CA TRP A 221 2.52 5.27 -6.08
C TRP A 221 1.81 6.07 -7.19
N ILE A 222 2.56 6.80 -8.01
CA ILE A 222 2.08 7.70 -9.08
C ILE A 222 2.63 7.25 -10.43
N MET A 223 1.75 7.21 -11.44
CA MET A 223 2.14 6.97 -12.83
C MET A 223 2.73 8.26 -13.43
N PRO A 224 3.87 8.20 -14.15
CA PRO A 224 4.56 9.39 -14.66
C PRO A 224 3.68 10.37 -15.44
N ASP A 225 2.71 9.85 -16.21
CA ASP A 225 1.93 10.66 -17.16
C ASP A 225 0.48 10.90 -16.71
N ASN A 226 0.10 10.40 -15.53
CA ASN A 226 -1.28 10.47 -15.05
C ASN A 226 -1.30 10.69 -13.54
N ALA A 227 -0.84 11.87 -13.11
CA ALA A 227 -0.99 12.32 -11.74
C ALA A 227 -2.41 12.92 -11.57
N PRO A 228 -3.37 12.19 -10.98
CA PRO A 228 -4.72 12.72 -10.82
C PRO A 228 -4.72 13.93 -9.89
N PHE A 229 -5.54 14.93 -10.22
CA PHE A 229 -5.88 16.00 -9.29
C PHE A 229 -6.57 15.41 -8.06
N TYR A 230 -6.14 15.85 -6.87
CA TYR A 230 -6.74 15.37 -5.63
C TYR A 230 -7.97 16.18 -5.26
N ASN A 231 -9.06 15.45 -5.11
CA ASN A 231 -10.16 15.92 -4.28
C ASN A 231 -9.68 15.96 -2.83
N LYS A 232 -10.01 17.06 -2.13
CA LYS A 232 -9.78 17.19 -0.69
C LYS A 232 -10.36 15.94 0.02
N GLY A 233 -9.61 15.34 0.95
CA GLY A 233 -9.99 14.09 1.63
C GLY A 233 -11.42 14.12 2.18
N ARG A 234 -12.14 12.99 2.10
CA ARG A 234 -13.56 12.83 2.45
C ARG A 234 -13.85 12.73 3.95
N GLY A 235 -12.84 12.85 4.81
CA GLY A 235 -12.99 12.77 6.26
C GLY A 235 -13.53 14.05 6.90
N ARG A 236 -14.01 13.93 8.14
CA ARG A 236 -14.32 15.09 8.99
C ARG A 236 -13.06 15.93 9.17
N SER A 237 -13.22 17.24 9.21
CA SER A 237 -12.13 18.19 9.40
C SER A 237 -12.34 19.04 10.64
N ILE A 238 -11.26 19.32 11.36
CA ILE A 238 -11.19 20.33 12.41
C ILE A 238 -10.35 21.48 11.85
N MET A 239 -10.90 22.68 11.87
CA MET A 239 -10.16 23.90 11.55
C MET A 239 -9.64 24.48 12.86
N CYS A 240 -8.34 24.69 12.92
CA CYS A 240 -7.66 25.35 14.01
C CYS A 240 -7.09 26.66 13.47
N SER A 241 -7.29 27.72 14.23
CA SER A 241 -6.76 29.04 13.97
C SER A 241 -5.97 29.45 15.20
N ASP A 242 -4.77 29.99 15.01
CA ASP A 242 -3.96 30.49 16.11
C ASP A 242 -3.28 31.80 15.74
N VAL A 243 -3.00 32.62 16.74
CA VAL A 243 -2.35 33.92 16.59
C VAL A 243 -1.07 33.91 17.42
N LEU A 244 0.07 34.08 16.76
CA LEU A 244 1.37 34.22 17.37
C LEU A 244 1.75 35.69 17.47
N VAL A 245 2.18 36.12 18.65
CA VAL A 245 2.72 37.46 18.85
C VAL A 245 4.24 37.40 18.93
N MET A 246 4.92 38.16 18.06
CA MET A 246 6.38 38.23 18.04
C MET A 246 6.87 39.27 19.06
N HIS A 247 7.03 38.85 20.31
CA HIS A 247 7.51 39.68 21.41
C HIS A 247 8.27 38.87 22.46
N THR A 248 9.18 39.52 23.20
CA THR A 248 10.02 38.86 24.22
C THR A 248 9.23 38.28 25.39
N SER A 249 8.03 38.78 25.64
CA SER A 249 7.13 38.30 26.71
C SER A 249 6.46 36.95 26.40
N GLY A 250 6.67 36.39 25.20
CA GLY A 250 6.12 35.11 24.79
C GLY A 250 4.87 35.21 23.90
N PRO A 251 4.34 34.06 23.44
CA PRO A 251 3.26 34.00 22.45
C PRO A 251 1.87 34.36 23.00
N PHE A 252 1.71 34.38 24.32
CA PHE A 252 0.43 34.63 24.98
C PHE A 252 0.48 35.96 25.72
N PHE A 253 -0.31 36.93 25.24
CA PHE A 253 -0.62 38.12 26.02
C PHE A 253 -1.87 37.82 26.85
N SER A 254 -1.68 37.46 28.11
CA SER A 254 -2.77 37.46 29.08
C SER A 254 -2.93 38.87 29.62
N LEU A 255 -4.05 39.52 29.32
CA LEU A 255 -4.43 40.71 30.06
C LEU A 255 -4.73 40.31 31.51
N THR A 256 -4.25 41.08 32.47
CA THR A 256 -4.76 40.99 33.83
C THR A 256 -6.25 41.35 33.82
N GLU A 257 -6.99 40.88 34.82
CA GLU A 257 -8.42 41.15 34.96
C GLU A 257 -8.74 42.66 34.94
N LYS A 258 -7.80 43.46 35.48
CA LYS A 258 -7.84 44.92 35.46
C LYS A 258 -7.64 45.48 34.05
N GLU A 259 -6.59 45.07 33.34
CA GLU A 259 -6.30 45.54 31.98
C GLU A 259 -7.42 45.15 31.00
N TYR A 260 -7.98 43.96 31.13
CA TYR A 260 -9.14 43.52 30.35
C TYR A 260 -10.37 44.39 30.60
N SER A 261 -10.64 44.69 31.88
CA SER A 261 -11.76 45.57 32.27
C SER A 261 -11.60 47.01 31.78
N GLU A 262 -10.36 47.51 31.70
CA GLU A 262 -10.05 48.82 31.14
C GLU A 262 -10.17 48.82 29.61
N ALA A 263 -9.67 47.79 28.93
CA ALA A 263 -9.80 47.63 27.48
C ALA A 263 -11.27 47.60 27.04
N LEU A 264 -12.14 46.92 27.78
CA LEU A 264 -13.59 46.89 27.52
C LEU A 264 -14.26 48.27 27.64
N LYS A 265 -13.74 49.17 28.48
CA LYS A 265 -14.26 50.54 28.59
C LYS A 265 -13.86 51.41 27.40
N THR A 266 -12.64 51.23 26.91
CA THR A 266 -12.09 52.02 25.80
C THR A 266 -12.57 51.51 24.44
N TYR A 267 -12.74 50.20 24.29
CA TYR A 267 -13.19 49.53 23.07
C TYR A 267 -14.42 48.68 23.36
N PRO A 268 -15.59 49.30 23.63
CA PRO A 268 -16.83 48.56 23.75
C PRO A 268 -17.20 47.97 22.39
N ASN A 269 -17.59 46.70 22.38
CA ASN A 269 -18.03 45.95 21.19
C ASN A 269 -19.13 46.67 20.40
#